data_AF-A0A1H9D8T0-F1
#
_entry.id   AF-A0A1H9D8T0-F1
#
_cell.length_a   1.000
_cell.length_b   1.000
_cell.length_c   1.000
_cell.angle_alpha   90.00
_cell.angle_beta   90.00
_cell.angle_gamma   90.00
#
_symmetry.space_group_name_H-M   'P 1'
#
loop_
_entity.id
_entity.type
_entity.pdbx_description
1 polymer ?
#
loop_
_entity_poly.entity_id
_entity_poly.type
_entity_poly.pdbx_seq_one_letter_code
_entity_poly.pdbx_strand_id
1 'polypeptide(L)'
;MSLTTNSRVAISLVRPVSRAIDWIPFAAVLVATAGLAVATGDQVRPYNLAATVRLSALLLGATAGFALVDAASDATAATPVPRWLRQWTRTVLAFAAAMAAWGVVFAVLASRSMAGTELGFGGYLLEAAVCVSAGLACTAVVVRHRGADRSAAVSGAAVLLAVAASTLFYPGRVWPLPVEPDWAPVHDGWLLFAPIPLAVLAFANRERHRQRR
;
A
#
# COMPACT_ATOMS: atom_id res chain seq x y z
N MET A 1 16.74 13.76 -22.66
CA MET A 1 15.50 14.51 -22.33
C MET A 1 15.69 15.11 -20.94
N SER A 2 15.64 16.43 -20.79
CA SER A 2 15.98 17.11 -19.53
C SER A 2 15.06 16.66 -18.38
N LEU A 3 15.61 16.48 -17.18
CA LEU A 3 14.85 16.15 -15.96
C LEU A 3 13.64 17.08 -15.74
N THR A 4 13.76 18.34 -16.19
CA THR A 4 12.70 19.36 -16.09
C THR A 4 11.49 19.11 -17.01
N THR A 5 11.68 18.41 -18.12
CA THR A 5 10.58 18.04 -19.03
C THR A 5 9.76 16.90 -18.43
N ASN A 6 10.43 15.89 -17.87
CA ASN A 6 9.77 14.71 -17.30
C ASN A 6 8.93 15.06 -16.07
N SER A 7 9.40 15.98 -15.22
CA SER A 7 8.65 16.42 -14.03
C SER A 7 7.36 17.16 -14.39
N ARG A 8 7.39 18.06 -15.39
CA ARG A 8 6.20 18.74 -15.90
C ARG A 8 5.18 17.77 -16.49
N VAL A 9 5.65 16.79 -17.27
CA VAL A 9 4.79 15.73 -17.81
C VAL A 9 4.18 14.91 -16.67
N ALA A 10 4.98 14.48 -15.68
CA ALA A 10 4.48 13.73 -14.53
C ALA A 10 3.38 14.49 -13.76
N ILE A 11 3.59 15.79 -13.48
CA ILE A 11 2.61 16.65 -12.81
C ILE A 11 1.33 16.78 -13.64
N SER A 12 1.46 16.98 -14.96
CA SER A 12 0.30 17.08 -15.85
C SER A 12 -0.50 15.78 -15.92
N LEU A 13 0.12 14.64 -15.64
CA LEU A 13 -0.51 13.32 -15.60
C LEU A 13 -1.24 13.04 -14.29
N VAL A 14 -0.94 13.74 -13.19
CA VAL A 14 -1.56 13.46 -11.88
C VAL A 14 -3.07 13.53 -11.94
N ARG A 15 -3.62 14.61 -12.51
CA ARG A 15 -5.07 14.83 -12.60
C ARG A 15 -5.81 13.81 -13.49
N PRO A 16 -5.36 13.52 -14.73
CA PRO A 16 -6.04 12.52 -15.56
C PRO A 16 -5.87 11.11 -14.98
N VAL A 17 -4.69 10.78 -14.46
CA VAL A 17 -4.44 9.46 -13.85
C VAL A 17 -5.30 9.28 -12.60
N SER A 18 -5.40 10.28 -11.73
CA SER A 18 -6.24 10.18 -10.54
C SER A 18 -7.71 9.99 -10.90
N ARG A 19 -8.23 10.67 -11.94
CA ARG A 19 -9.60 10.45 -12.42
C ARG A 19 -9.83 9.08 -13.04
N ALA A 20 -8.79 8.45 -13.57
CA ALA A 20 -8.86 7.12 -14.17
C ALA A 20 -8.70 5.96 -13.17
N ILE A 21 -8.41 6.26 -11.89
CA ILE A 21 -8.36 5.26 -10.83
C ILE A 21 -9.78 4.99 -10.34
N ASP A 22 -10.15 3.72 -10.24
CA ASP A 22 -11.36 3.31 -9.52
C ASP A 22 -11.11 3.42 -8.01
N TRP A 23 -11.57 4.52 -7.42
CA TRP A 23 -11.44 4.78 -5.99
C TRP A 23 -12.46 4.04 -5.13
N ILE A 24 -13.44 3.33 -5.73
CA ILE A 24 -14.53 2.68 -4.98
C ILE A 24 -14.01 1.65 -3.97
N PRO A 25 -13.12 0.69 -4.34
CA PRO A 25 -12.60 -0.29 -3.38
C PRO A 25 -11.84 0.37 -2.23
N PHE A 26 -11.09 1.43 -2.56
CA PHE A 26 -10.30 2.18 -1.60
C PHE A 26 -11.19 2.93 -0.60
N ALA A 27 -12.21 3.63 -1.10
CA ALA A 27 -13.19 4.34 -0.28
C ALA A 27 -13.96 3.38 0.65
N ALA A 28 -14.35 2.20 0.15
CA ALA A 28 -15.02 1.19 0.95
C ALA A 28 -14.16 0.72 2.15
N VAL A 29 -12.87 0.46 1.92
CA VAL A 29 -11.94 0.08 2.99
C VAL A 29 -11.68 1.22 3.96
N LEU A 30 -11.53 2.46 3.47
CA LEU A 30 -11.40 3.63 4.36
C LEU A 30 -12.62 3.76 5.27
N VAL A 31 -13.84 3.68 4.73
CA VAL A 31 -15.08 3.74 5.53
C VAL A 31 -15.13 2.59 6.54
N ALA A 32 -14.80 1.36 6.14
CA ALA A 32 -14.81 0.22 7.04
C ALA A 32 -13.79 0.34 8.17
N THR A 33 -12.56 0.76 7.86
CA THR A 33 -11.47 0.90 8.85
C THR A 33 -11.65 2.11 9.76
N ALA A 34 -12.17 3.23 9.24
CA ALA A 34 -12.58 4.37 10.05
C ALA A 34 -13.77 4.02 10.96
N GLY A 35 -14.75 3.29 10.44
CA GLY A 35 -15.88 2.79 11.24
C GLY A 35 -15.42 1.87 12.37
N LEU A 36 -14.48 0.96 12.09
CA LEU A 36 -13.86 0.10 13.10
C LEU A 36 -13.11 0.90 14.17
N ALA A 37 -12.33 1.91 13.75
CA ALA A 37 -11.63 2.80 14.67
C ALA A 37 -12.59 3.56 15.58
N VAL A 38 -13.74 4.00 15.05
CA VAL A 38 -14.79 4.66 15.82
C VAL A 38 -15.48 3.69 16.78
N ALA A 39 -15.80 2.48 16.31
CA ALA A 39 -16.48 1.44 17.07
C ALA A 39 -15.63 0.86 18.21
N THR A 40 -14.31 1.07 18.19
CA THR A 40 -13.40 0.64 19.27
C THR A 40 -13.67 1.38 20.58
N GLY A 41 -14.41 2.51 20.53
CA GLY A 41 -14.83 3.29 21.70
C GLY A 41 -13.75 4.24 22.24
N ASP A 42 -14.01 4.77 23.42
CA ASP A 42 -13.07 5.62 24.17
C ASP A 42 -12.13 4.76 25.01
N GLN A 43 -10.93 5.28 25.32
CA GLN A 43 -9.87 4.57 26.05
C GLN A 43 -9.42 3.29 25.33
N VAL A 44 -9.04 3.44 24.07
CA VAL A 44 -8.54 2.34 23.23
C VAL A 44 -7.34 1.68 23.90
N ARG A 45 -7.47 0.39 24.18
CA ARG A 45 -6.39 -0.45 24.73
C ARG A 45 -5.27 -0.63 23.69
N PRO A 46 -3.99 -0.74 24.10
CA PRO A 46 -2.85 -0.88 23.18
C PRO A 46 -3.01 -2.00 22.15
N TYR A 47 -3.56 -3.15 22.58
CA TYR A 47 -3.82 -4.30 21.70
C TYR A 47 -4.84 -3.98 20.59
N ASN A 48 -5.93 -3.28 20.92
CA ASN A 48 -6.97 -2.91 19.95
C ASN A 48 -6.47 -1.85 18.96
N LEU A 49 -5.64 -0.91 19.45
CA LEU A 49 -4.96 0.06 18.58
C LEU A 49 -4.06 -0.68 17.59
N ALA A 50 -3.16 -1.55 18.08
CA ALA A 50 -2.23 -2.31 17.26
C ALA A 50 -2.95 -3.14 16.19
N ALA A 51 -3.96 -3.92 16.61
CA ALA A 51 -4.73 -4.77 15.71
C ALA A 51 -5.44 -3.96 14.62
N THR A 52 -6.11 -2.85 14.99
CA THR A 52 -6.86 -2.03 14.03
C THR A 52 -5.94 -1.30 13.06
N VAL A 53 -4.82 -0.77 13.53
CA VAL A 53 -3.82 -0.07 12.70
C VAL A 53 -3.13 -1.03 11.72
N ARG A 54 -2.83 -2.25 12.14
CA ARG A 54 -2.24 -3.29 11.27
C ARG A 54 -3.25 -3.82 10.26
N LEU A 55 -4.48 -4.08 10.71
CA LEU A 55 -5.55 -4.53 9.83
C LEU A 55 -5.86 -3.47 8.76
N SER A 56 -5.91 -2.18 9.14
CA SER A 56 -6.13 -1.11 8.18
C SER A 56 -4.98 -1.01 7.17
N ALA A 57 -3.72 -1.15 7.60
CA ALA A 57 -2.57 -1.20 6.70
C ALA A 57 -2.67 -2.35 5.68
N LEU A 58 -3.04 -3.56 6.14
CA LEU A 58 -3.21 -4.73 5.26
C LEU A 58 -4.35 -4.53 4.25
N LEU A 59 -5.51 -4.03 4.70
CA LEU A 59 -6.67 -3.81 3.84
C LEU A 59 -6.43 -2.67 2.84
N LEU A 60 -5.78 -1.58 3.27
CA LEU A 60 -5.41 -0.48 2.39
C LEU A 60 -4.34 -0.91 1.39
N GLY A 61 -3.36 -1.73 1.80
CA GLY A 61 -2.39 -2.32 0.89
C GLY A 61 -3.01 -3.27 -0.13
N ALA A 62 -3.96 -4.11 0.31
CA ALA A 62 -4.71 -5.00 -0.56
C ALA A 62 -5.55 -4.23 -1.59
N THR A 63 -6.16 -3.11 -1.19
CA THR A 63 -6.98 -2.29 -2.10
C THR A 63 -6.19 -1.32 -2.96
N ALA A 64 -5.00 -0.90 -2.55
CA ALA A 64 -4.12 -0.05 -3.34
C ALA A 64 -3.78 -0.67 -4.71
N GLY A 65 -3.73 -2.01 -4.79
CA GLY A 65 -3.56 -2.74 -6.05
C GLY A 65 -4.62 -2.42 -7.11
N PHE A 66 -5.87 -2.14 -6.71
CA PHE A 66 -6.95 -1.80 -7.66
C PHE A 66 -6.67 -0.49 -8.41
N ALA A 67 -5.88 0.42 -7.84
CA ALA A 67 -5.47 1.64 -8.54
C ALA A 67 -4.47 1.38 -9.68
N LEU A 68 -3.78 0.23 -9.67
CA LEU A 68 -2.89 -0.18 -10.75
C LEU A 68 -3.62 -0.84 -11.93
N VAL A 69 -4.87 -1.26 -11.73
CA VAL A 69 -5.73 -1.80 -12.78
C VAL A 69 -6.22 -0.63 -13.62
N ASP A 70 -5.95 -0.69 -14.92
CA ASP A 70 -6.33 0.34 -15.88
C ASP A 70 -7.14 -0.33 -16.98
N ALA A 71 -8.48 -0.34 -16.83
CA ALA A 71 -9.38 -0.93 -17.81
C ALA A 71 -9.26 -0.24 -19.19
N ALA A 72 -8.74 0.99 -19.24
CA ALA A 72 -8.49 1.73 -20.46
C ALA A 72 -7.06 1.55 -21.00
N SER A 73 -6.25 0.64 -20.45
CA SER A 73 -4.84 0.47 -20.87
C SER A 73 -4.72 0.15 -22.35
N ASP A 74 -5.67 -0.62 -22.88
CA ASP A 74 -5.64 -1.10 -24.26
C ASP A 74 -6.08 0.01 -25.23
N ALA A 75 -7.07 0.82 -24.84
CA ALA A 75 -7.51 1.98 -25.60
C ALA A 75 -6.49 3.14 -25.57
N THR A 76 -5.69 3.24 -24.50
CA THR A 76 -4.68 4.30 -24.32
C THR A 76 -3.28 3.91 -24.79
N ALA A 77 -3.12 2.74 -25.44
CA ALA A 77 -1.84 2.27 -25.95
C ALA A 77 -1.21 3.21 -27.01
N ALA A 78 -2.02 4.02 -27.69
CA ALA A 78 -1.57 5.01 -28.68
C ALA A 78 -1.13 6.36 -28.05
N THR A 79 -1.26 6.53 -26.73
CA THR A 79 -0.86 7.79 -26.08
C THR A 79 0.66 7.96 -26.08
N PRO A 80 1.19 9.19 -26.32
CA PRO A 80 2.62 9.45 -26.45
C PRO A 80 3.40 9.36 -25.11
N VAL A 81 2.78 8.87 -24.04
CA VAL A 81 3.38 8.81 -22.70
C VAL A 81 3.96 7.42 -22.46
N PRO A 82 5.24 7.31 -22.06
CA PRO A 82 5.86 6.03 -21.72
C PRO A 82 5.06 5.27 -20.65
N ARG A 83 4.92 3.96 -20.81
CA ARG A 83 4.15 3.11 -19.89
C ARG A 83 4.70 3.17 -18.47
N TRP A 84 6.03 3.14 -18.33
CA TRP A 84 6.68 3.20 -17.01
C TRP A 84 6.27 4.47 -16.25
N LEU A 85 6.20 5.63 -16.90
CA LEU A 85 5.85 6.89 -16.25
C LEU A 85 4.41 6.87 -15.74
N ARG A 86 3.46 6.39 -16.55
CA ARG A 86 2.05 6.24 -16.15
C ARG A 86 1.90 5.27 -14.98
N GLN A 87 2.58 4.13 -15.03
CA GLN A 87 2.53 3.11 -13.99
C GLN A 87 3.11 3.60 -12.66
N TRP A 88 4.22 4.32 -12.70
CA TRP A 88 4.81 4.94 -11.51
C TRP A 88 3.91 6.03 -10.93
N THR A 89 3.32 6.89 -11.76
CA THR A 89 2.34 7.89 -11.29
C THR A 89 1.16 7.21 -10.59
N ARG A 90 0.59 6.13 -11.16
CA ARG A 90 -0.49 5.35 -10.51
C ARG A 90 -0.03 4.75 -9.17
N THR A 91 1.16 4.14 -9.15
CA THR A 91 1.73 3.52 -7.95
C THR A 91 1.92 4.54 -6.83
N VAL A 92 2.50 5.71 -7.14
CA VAL A 92 2.74 6.78 -6.16
C VAL A 92 1.42 7.35 -5.65
N LEU A 93 0.43 7.59 -6.51
CA LEU A 93 -0.88 8.08 -6.09
C LEU A 93 -1.61 7.07 -5.19
N ALA A 94 -1.56 5.78 -5.56
CA ALA A 94 -2.17 4.71 -4.77
C ALA A 94 -1.50 4.59 -3.39
N PHE A 95 -0.17 4.60 -3.35
CA PHE A 95 0.60 4.56 -2.12
C PHE A 95 0.29 5.77 -1.23
N ALA A 96 0.34 6.99 -1.79
CA ALA A 96 0.07 8.20 -1.04
C ALA A 96 -1.36 8.24 -0.47
N ALA A 97 -2.36 7.83 -1.26
CA ALA A 97 -3.73 7.71 -0.80
C ALA A 97 -3.85 6.70 0.35
N ALA A 98 -3.26 5.50 0.21
CA ALA A 98 -3.24 4.47 1.24
C ALA A 98 -2.60 4.95 2.54
N MET A 99 -1.44 5.60 2.48
CA MET A 99 -0.76 6.12 3.66
C MET A 99 -1.53 7.27 4.32
N ALA A 100 -2.18 8.14 3.54
CA ALA A 100 -3.02 9.20 4.08
C ALA A 100 -4.26 8.63 4.79
N ALA A 101 -4.95 7.67 4.16
CA ALA A 101 -6.08 6.96 4.76
C ALA A 101 -5.70 6.25 6.06
N TRP A 102 -4.57 5.53 6.04
CA TRP A 102 -4.02 4.88 7.23
C TRP A 102 -3.69 5.90 8.33
N GLY A 103 -3.07 7.02 7.97
CA GLY A 103 -2.73 8.09 8.91
C GLY A 103 -3.97 8.70 9.60
N VAL A 104 -5.09 8.83 8.88
CA VAL A 104 -6.37 9.24 9.48
C VAL A 104 -6.85 8.20 10.50
N VAL A 105 -6.82 6.91 10.17
CA VAL A 105 -7.20 5.83 11.10
C VAL A 105 -6.31 5.84 12.34
N PHE A 106 -5.00 5.98 12.17
CA PHE A 106 -4.05 6.09 13.27
C PHE A 106 -4.33 7.32 14.15
N ALA A 107 -4.56 8.49 13.56
CA ALA A 107 -4.86 9.73 14.30
C ALA A 107 -6.14 9.61 15.13
N VAL A 108 -7.20 9.01 14.57
CA VAL A 108 -8.46 8.75 15.29
C VAL A 108 -8.20 7.83 16.49
N LEU A 109 -7.46 6.74 16.32
CA LEU A 109 -7.14 5.81 17.43
C LEU A 109 -6.20 6.44 18.47
N ALA A 110 -5.19 7.19 18.03
CA ALA A 110 -4.24 7.86 18.91
C ALA A 110 -4.94 8.88 19.81
N SER A 111 -5.85 9.69 19.26
CA SER A 111 -6.65 10.67 20.03
C SER A 111 -7.60 10.05 21.06
N ARG A 112 -7.91 8.76 20.92
CA ARG A 112 -8.80 8.00 21.82
C ARG A 112 -8.07 6.99 22.69
N SER A 113 -6.74 6.92 22.56
CA SER A 113 -5.92 5.98 23.31
C SER A 113 -5.94 6.27 24.80
N MET A 114 -5.79 5.22 25.62
CA MET A 114 -5.69 5.38 27.07
C MET A 114 -4.45 6.20 27.43
N ALA A 115 -4.56 7.07 28.44
CA ALA A 115 -3.43 7.85 28.92
C ALA A 115 -2.24 6.94 29.30
N GLY A 116 -1.03 7.32 28.87
CA GLY A 116 0.18 6.50 29.06
C GLY A 116 0.40 5.40 28.02
N THR A 117 -0.48 5.27 27.01
CA THR A 117 -0.26 4.33 25.90
C THR A 117 0.93 4.78 25.04
N GLU A 118 1.92 3.91 24.89
CA GLU A 118 2.98 4.11 23.91
C GLU A 118 2.43 3.91 22.48
N LEU A 119 2.40 4.98 21.71
CA LEU A 119 1.74 4.99 20.40
C LEU A 119 2.54 4.29 19.31
N GLY A 120 3.87 4.14 19.45
CA GLY A 120 4.72 3.42 18.48
C GLY A 120 4.64 3.92 17.04
N PHE A 121 4.31 5.20 16.80
CA PHE A 121 3.96 5.72 15.47
C PHE A 121 4.97 5.35 14.37
N GLY A 122 6.28 5.51 14.63
CA GLY A 122 7.32 5.23 13.64
C GLY A 122 7.35 3.78 13.17
N GLY A 123 7.17 2.83 14.10
CA GLY A 123 7.13 1.40 13.76
C GLY A 123 5.87 1.03 12.99
N TYR A 124 4.70 1.49 13.46
CA TYR A 124 3.45 1.25 12.74
C TYR A 124 3.41 1.90 11.35
N LEU A 125 4.04 3.08 11.18
CA LEU A 125 4.18 3.71 9.87
C LEU A 125 5.05 2.86 8.92
N LEU A 126 6.12 2.27 9.43
CA LEU A 126 6.99 1.36 8.68
C LEU A 126 6.23 0.08 8.29
N GLU A 127 5.55 -0.56 9.24
CA GLU A 127 4.68 -1.72 9.00
C GLU A 127 3.67 -1.40 7.88
N ALA A 128 2.99 -0.25 7.98
CA ALA A 128 2.02 0.19 6.98
C ALA A 128 2.64 0.42 5.60
N ALA A 129 3.78 1.11 5.54
CA ALA A 129 4.48 1.37 4.29
C ALA A 129 4.92 0.06 3.60
N VAL A 130 5.40 -0.92 4.38
CA VAL A 130 5.79 -2.23 3.85
C VAL A 130 4.57 -3.02 3.38
N CYS A 131 3.47 -3.06 4.14
CA CYS A 131 2.23 -3.73 3.72
C CYS A 131 1.64 -3.12 2.43
N VAL A 132 1.57 -1.79 2.34
CA VAL A 132 1.05 -1.09 1.15
C VAL A 132 1.95 -1.33 -0.06
N SER A 133 3.27 -1.18 0.10
CA SER A 133 4.21 -1.42 -0.99
C SER A 133 4.22 -2.89 -1.43
N ALA A 134 4.06 -3.85 -0.51
CA ALA A 134 3.95 -5.26 -0.84
C ALA A 134 2.67 -5.59 -1.62
N GLY A 135 1.51 -5.03 -1.23
CA GLY A 135 0.26 -5.18 -1.99
C GLY A 135 0.35 -4.62 -3.41
N LEU A 136 0.95 -3.43 -3.55
CA LEU A 136 1.25 -2.83 -4.85
C LEU A 136 2.25 -3.67 -5.66
N ALA A 137 3.31 -4.18 -5.03
CA ALA A 137 4.33 -4.99 -5.67
C ALA A 137 3.75 -6.30 -6.23
N CYS A 138 2.98 -7.03 -5.43
CA CYS A 138 2.31 -8.26 -5.83
C CYS A 138 1.36 -7.99 -7.02
N THR A 139 0.55 -6.94 -6.92
CA THR A 139 -0.35 -6.55 -8.02
C THR A 139 0.41 -6.16 -9.28
N ALA A 140 1.48 -5.37 -9.17
CA ALA A 140 2.27 -4.92 -10.31
C ALA A 140 2.92 -6.11 -11.06
N VAL A 141 3.38 -7.14 -10.33
CA VAL A 141 3.90 -8.38 -10.93
C VAL A 141 2.80 -9.10 -11.72
N VAL A 142 1.61 -9.27 -11.14
CA VAL A 142 0.50 -9.92 -11.85
C VAL A 142 0.09 -9.10 -13.07
N VAL A 143 -0.05 -7.78 -12.94
CA VAL A 143 -0.35 -6.88 -14.06
C VAL A 143 0.68 -6.98 -15.18
N ARG A 144 1.97 -7.10 -14.83
CA ARG A 144 3.04 -7.31 -15.80
C ARG A 144 2.86 -8.61 -16.57
N HIS A 145 2.53 -9.71 -15.92
CA HIS A 145 2.52 -11.05 -16.55
C HIS A 145 1.17 -11.46 -17.15
N ARG A 146 0.05 -11.01 -16.59
CA ARG A 146 -1.31 -11.46 -16.94
C ARG A 146 -2.18 -10.36 -17.56
N GLY A 147 -1.75 -9.09 -17.50
CA GLY A 147 -2.51 -7.94 -18.00
C GLY A 147 -3.18 -7.15 -16.87
N ALA A 148 -3.70 -5.96 -17.20
CA ALA A 148 -4.25 -5.00 -16.23
C ALA A 148 -5.75 -5.22 -15.99
N ASP A 149 -6.14 -6.43 -15.59
CA ASP A 149 -7.53 -6.77 -15.27
C ASP A 149 -7.82 -6.72 -13.75
N ARG A 150 -9.10 -6.79 -13.37
CA ARG A 150 -9.49 -6.77 -11.96
C ARG A 150 -8.99 -7.99 -11.20
N SER A 151 -8.79 -9.13 -11.88
CA SER A 151 -8.27 -10.36 -11.27
C SER A 151 -6.82 -10.19 -10.80
N ALA A 152 -6.04 -9.32 -11.44
CA ALA A 152 -4.69 -8.98 -11.01
C ALA A 152 -4.66 -8.31 -9.62
N ALA A 153 -5.57 -7.37 -9.35
CA ALA A 153 -5.69 -6.73 -8.04
C ALA A 153 -6.14 -7.71 -6.96
N VAL A 154 -7.12 -8.57 -7.26
CA VAL A 154 -7.57 -9.63 -6.33
C VAL A 154 -6.43 -10.60 -6.01
N SER A 155 -5.65 -10.98 -7.02
CA SER A 155 -4.49 -11.87 -6.83
C SER A 155 -3.40 -11.21 -5.97
N GLY A 156 -3.10 -9.92 -6.23
CA GLY A 156 -2.15 -9.17 -5.41
C GLY A 156 -2.59 -9.05 -3.95
N ALA A 157 -3.88 -8.76 -3.72
CA ALA A 157 -4.48 -8.75 -2.40
C ALA A 157 -4.40 -10.11 -1.70
N ALA A 158 -4.73 -11.20 -2.41
CA ALA A 158 -4.67 -12.55 -1.87
C ALA A 158 -3.25 -12.95 -1.45
N VAL A 159 -2.23 -12.60 -2.24
CA VAL A 159 -0.82 -12.85 -1.89
C VAL A 159 -0.42 -12.04 -0.64
N LEU A 160 -0.76 -10.75 -0.56
CA LEU A 160 -0.47 -9.93 0.62
C LEU A 160 -1.11 -10.53 1.88
N LEU A 161 -2.39 -10.89 1.80
CA LEU A 161 -3.13 -11.47 2.94
C LEU A 161 -2.60 -12.86 3.31
N ALA A 162 -2.19 -13.68 2.35
CA ALA A 162 -1.57 -14.98 2.62
C ALA A 162 -0.21 -14.83 3.32
N VAL A 163 0.60 -13.86 2.90
CA VAL A 163 1.88 -13.53 3.57
C VAL A 163 1.62 -13.00 4.98
N ALA A 164 0.63 -12.13 5.17
CA ALA A 164 0.28 -11.67 6.51
C ALA A 164 -0.24 -12.81 7.40
N ALA A 165 -1.10 -13.69 6.87
CA ALA A 165 -1.62 -14.84 7.59
C ALA A 165 -0.52 -15.85 7.94
N SER A 166 0.49 -16.03 7.09
CA SER A 166 1.61 -16.96 7.39
C SER A 166 2.44 -16.51 8.59
N THR A 167 2.49 -15.20 8.89
CA THR A 167 3.15 -14.68 10.11
C THR A 167 2.50 -15.17 11.40
N LEU A 168 1.23 -15.59 11.36
CA LEU A 168 0.53 -16.17 12.53
C LEU A 168 1.09 -17.55 12.92
N PHE A 169 1.75 -18.23 11.99
CA PHE A 169 2.36 -19.55 12.21
C PHE A 169 3.88 -19.45 12.42
N TYR A 170 4.45 -18.25 12.36
CA TYR A 170 5.87 -18.04 12.61
C TYR A 170 6.14 -18.13 14.11
N PRO A 171 7.12 -18.94 14.58
CA PRO A 171 7.38 -19.12 16.00
C PRO A 171 7.95 -17.87 16.69
N GLY A 172 8.51 -16.93 15.93
CA GLY A 172 8.95 -15.64 16.45
C GLY A 172 7.83 -14.59 16.48
N ARG A 173 8.05 -13.48 17.18
CA ARG A 173 7.11 -12.34 17.20
C ARG A 173 7.39 -11.41 16.01
N VAL A 174 6.50 -11.41 15.02
CA VAL A 174 6.59 -10.49 13.86
C VAL A 174 5.88 -9.15 14.12
N TRP A 175 5.00 -9.14 15.13
CA TRP A 175 4.07 -8.04 15.41
C TRP A 175 4.05 -7.66 16.90
N PRO A 176 5.19 -7.34 17.52
CA PRO A 176 5.24 -6.95 18.93
C PRO A 176 4.47 -5.65 19.20
N LEU A 177 4.08 -5.40 20.44
CA LEU A 177 3.54 -4.08 20.86
C LEU A 177 4.68 -3.10 21.16
N PRO A 178 4.47 -1.77 21.10
CA PRO A 178 5.52 -0.78 21.36
C PRO A 178 6.24 -0.94 22.70
N VAL A 179 5.48 -1.34 23.74
CA VAL A 179 5.98 -1.57 25.10
C VAL A 179 6.80 -2.87 25.24
N GLU A 180 6.76 -3.76 24.24
CA GLU A 180 7.44 -5.05 24.30
C GLU A 180 8.93 -4.89 23.95
N PRO A 181 9.83 -5.65 24.61
CA PRO A 181 11.28 -5.53 24.41
C PRO A 181 11.71 -5.87 22.97
N ASP A 182 10.95 -6.71 22.28
CA ASP A 182 11.23 -7.13 20.91
C ASP A 182 10.81 -6.08 19.86
N TRP A 183 10.18 -4.97 20.26
CA TRP A 183 9.69 -3.94 19.34
C TRP A 183 10.78 -3.42 18.41
N ALA A 184 11.89 -2.93 18.97
CA ALA A 184 12.96 -2.34 18.16
C ALA A 184 13.68 -3.38 17.26
N PRO A 185 14.15 -4.53 17.77
CA PRO A 185 14.81 -5.54 16.92
C PRO A 185 13.93 -6.04 15.78
N VAL A 186 12.62 -6.22 16.01
CA VAL A 186 11.70 -6.64 14.95
C VAL A 186 11.57 -5.54 13.88
N HIS A 187 11.46 -4.27 14.28
CA HIS A 187 11.34 -3.16 13.33
C HIS A 187 12.63 -2.88 12.55
N ASP A 188 13.81 -3.19 13.11
CA ASP A 188 15.07 -3.21 12.35
C ASP A 188 15.01 -4.27 11.24
N GLY A 189 14.41 -5.43 11.53
CA GLY A 189 14.11 -6.45 10.53
C GLY A 189 13.14 -5.94 9.44
N TRP A 190 12.05 -5.28 9.82
CA TRP A 190 11.12 -4.65 8.87
C TRP A 190 11.83 -3.64 7.97
N LEU A 191 12.72 -2.82 8.53
CA LEU A 191 13.50 -1.84 7.79
C LEU A 191 14.44 -2.52 6.79
N LEU A 192 15.08 -3.61 7.19
CA LEU A 192 15.95 -4.42 6.32
C LEU A 192 15.18 -5.04 5.14
N PHE A 193 13.93 -5.46 5.37
CA PHE A 193 13.09 -6.07 4.33
C PHE A 193 12.30 -5.05 3.48
N ALA A 194 12.14 -3.81 3.93
CA ALA A 194 11.42 -2.75 3.22
C ALA A 194 11.89 -2.50 1.76
N PRO A 195 13.19 -2.65 1.40
CA PRO A 195 13.63 -2.52 0.02
C PRO A 195 13.10 -3.61 -0.93
N ILE A 196 12.67 -4.77 -0.43
CA ILE A 196 12.20 -5.88 -1.27
C ILE A 196 10.97 -5.50 -2.12
N PRO A 197 9.84 -5.07 -1.54
CA PRO A 197 8.68 -4.66 -2.34
C PRO A 197 9.00 -3.50 -3.28
N LEU A 198 9.91 -2.59 -2.90
CA LEU A 198 10.36 -1.49 -3.76
C LEU A 198 11.16 -2.00 -4.97
N ALA A 199 12.05 -2.97 -4.78
CA ALA A 199 12.80 -3.61 -5.86
C ALA A 199 11.86 -4.37 -6.81
N VAL A 200 10.86 -5.07 -6.27
CA VAL A 200 9.82 -5.75 -7.06
C VAL A 200 8.98 -4.75 -7.86
N LEU A 201 8.56 -3.63 -7.26
CA LEU A 201 7.87 -2.55 -7.97
C LEU A 201 8.74 -1.96 -9.07
N ALA A 202 10.02 -1.70 -8.80
CA ALA A 202 10.95 -1.20 -9.78
C ALA A 202 11.13 -2.17 -10.95
N PHE A 203 11.23 -3.46 -10.70
CA PHE A 203 11.27 -4.48 -11.74
C PHE A 203 9.95 -4.55 -12.53
N ALA A 204 8.81 -4.54 -11.82
CA ALA A 204 7.50 -4.69 -12.43
C ALA A 204 7.15 -3.50 -13.35
N ASN A 205 7.48 -2.28 -12.91
CA ASN A 205 7.19 -1.03 -13.59
C ASN A 205 8.20 -0.64 -14.69
N ARG A 206 9.29 -1.42 -14.88
CA ARG A 206 10.24 -1.21 -15.98
C ARG A 206 9.59 -1.47 -17.33
N GLU A 207 9.92 -0.62 -18.31
CA GLU A 207 9.51 -0.79 -19.71
C GLU A 207 9.93 -2.17 -20.22
N ARG A 208 9.01 -2.85 -20.94
CA ARG A 208 9.41 -4.06 -21.66
C ARG A 208 10.07 -3.62 -22.95
N HIS A 209 11.36 -3.87 -23.11
CA HIS A 209 11.96 -3.81 -24.44
C HIS A 209 11.19 -4.79 -25.32
N ARG A 210 10.41 -4.26 -26.26
CA ARG A 210 9.78 -5.07 -27.30
C ARG A 210 10.91 -5.82 -28.01
N GLN A 211 10.98 -7.13 -27.81
CA GLN A 211 11.61 -8.01 -28.79
C GLN A 211 10.80 -7.79 -30.07
N ARG A 212 11.41 -7.09 -31.03
CA ARG A 212 10.89 -6.97 -32.39
C ARG A 212 10.69 -8.41 -32.89
N ARG A 213 9.44 -8.81 -33.11
CA ARG A 213 9.09 -9.93 -33.98
C ARG A 213 8.67 -9.35 -35.31
#